data_AF-A0A915XIJ1-F1
#
_entry.id   AF-A0A915XIJ1-F1
#
_cell.length_a   1.000
_cell.length_b   1.000
_cell.length_c   1.000
_cell.angle_alpha   90.00
_cell.angle_beta   90.00
_cell.angle_gamma   90.00
#
_symmetry.space_group_name_H-M   'P 1'
#
loop_
_entity.id
_entity.type
_entity.pdbx_description
1 polymer ?
#
loop_
_entity_poly.entity_id
_entity_poly.type
_entity_poly.pdbx_seq_one_letter_code
_entity_poly.pdbx_strand_id
1 'polypeptide(L)'
;MLECRFLSVKLLFDIMRAGRAQWRIENETFNTLKNQGYHLEHNYGLGKKHLSAVFAHLMLLAFLIDQVQQMCCPLFQAAGQNIETRRYLWERIRGYFNDYLAPSRELILHCIVNGVRKPKLEFQWK
;
A
#
# COMPACT_ATOMS: atom_id res chain seq x y z
N MET A 1 38.18 -7.20 35.41
CA MET A 1 36.91 -7.54 36.07
C MET A 1 35.86 -6.58 35.52
N LEU A 2 35.06 -7.01 34.53
CA LEU A 2 34.02 -6.18 33.93
C LEU A 2 32.84 -6.12 34.90
N GLU A 3 32.48 -4.92 35.36
CA GLU A 3 31.26 -4.71 36.14
C GLU A 3 30.03 -5.07 35.29
N CYS A 4 29.31 -6.12 35.70
CA CYS A 4 27.99 -6.44 35.16
C CYS A 4 27.02 -5.36 35.69
N ARG A 5 26.84 -4.27 34.93
CA ARG A 5 25.78 -3.29 35.22
C ARG A 5 24.44 -4.00 35.05
N PHE A 6 23.75 -4.24 36.16
CA PHE A 6 22.37 -4.69 36.14
C PHE A 6 21.54 -3.68 35.32
N LEU A 7 20.97 -4.14 34.21
CA LEU A 7 19.96 -3.37 33.49
C LEU A 7 18.79 -3.13 34.45
N SER A 8 18.41 -1.87 34.65
CA SER A 8 17.21 -1.56 35.42
C SER A 8 15.99 -2.17 34.71
N VAL A 9 14.99 -2.59 35.50
CA VAL A 9 13.73 -3.14 34.98
C VAL A 9 13.10 -2.20 33.94
N LYS A 10 13.22 -0.89 34.12
CA LYS A 10 12.76 0.13 33.17
C LYS A 10 13.47 0.04 31.81
N LEU A 11 14.80 -0.06 31.82
CA LEU A 11 15.58 -0.20 30.59
C LEU A 11 15.23 -1.49 29.84
N LEU A 12 14.98 -2.58 30.58
CA LEU A 12 14.53 -3.85 29.98
C LEU A 12 13.17 -3.69 29.28
N PHE A 13 12.21 -3.01 29.92
CA PHE A 13 10.91 -2.73 29.31
C PHE A 13 11.03 -1.85 28.06
N ASP A 14 11.90 -0.84 28.08
CA ASP A 14 12.12 0.04 26.93
C ASP A 14 12.73 -0.75 25.74
N ILE A 15 13.71 -1.61 26.00
CA ILE A 15 14.31 -2.49 24.98
C ILE A 15 13.26 -3.46 24.41
N MET A 16 12.45 -4.11 25.27
CA MET A 16 11.40 -5.02 24.83
C MET A 16 10.37 -4.31 23.93
N ARG A 17 9.98 -3.08 24.28
CA ARG A 17 9.06 -2.27 23.47
C ARG A 17 9.68 -1.89 22.12
N ALA A 18 10.94 -1.49 22.11
CA ALA A 18 11.66 -1.18 20.87
C ALA A 18 11.74 -2.41 19.95
N GLY A 19 12.09 -3.58 20.48
CA GLY A 19 12.13 -4.83 19.71
C GLY A 19 10.77 -5.21 19.12
N ARG A 20 9.69 -5.06 19.89
CA ARG A 20 8.30 -5.28 19.41
C ARG A 20 7.91 -4.30 18.31
N ALA A 21 8.29 -3.04 18.44
CA ALA A 21 8.03 -2.03 17.42
C ALA A 21 8.80 -2.34 16.12
N GLN A 22 10.07 -2.71 16.23
CA GLN A 22 10.89 -3.11 15.08
C GLN A 22 10.29 -4.33 14.37
N TRP A 23 9.94 -5.39 15.12
CA TRP A 23 9.30 -6.58 14.56
C TRP A 23 8.01 -6.23 13.81
N ARG A 24 7.23 -5.29 14.34
CA ARG A 24 6.00 -4.82 13.68
C ARG A 24 6.28 -4.07 12.39
N ILE A 25 7.26 -3.16 12.39
CA ILE A 25 7.67 -2.40 11.20
C ILE A 25 8.15 -3.35 10.09
N GLU A 26 8.92 -4.37 10.44
CA GLU A 26 9.40 -5.39 9.52
C GLU A 26 8.27 -6.23 8.91
N ASN A 27 7.37 -6.76 9.75
CA ASN A 27 6.32 -7.68 9.28
C ASN A 27 5.13 -6.98 8.62
N GLU A 28 4.78 -5.77 9.05
CA GLU A 28 3.64 -5.03 8.47
C GLU A 28 4.12 -4.11 7.34
N THR A 29 4.98 -3.14 7.65
CA THR A 29 5.36 -2.09 6.70
C THR A 29 6.32 -2.60 5.62
N PHE A 30 7.45 -3.19 6.00
CA PHE A 30 8.43 -3.65 5.01
C PHE A 30 7.89 -4.80 4.15
N ASN A 31 7.18 -5.77 4.73
CA ASN A 31 6.53 -6.82 3.96
C ASN A 31 5.54 -6.26 2.92
N THR A 32 4.76 -5.23 3.28
CA THR A 32 3.86 -4.54 2.35
C THR A 32 4.60 -3.85 1.22
N LEU A 33 5.67 -3.09 1.55
CA LEU A 33 6.48 -2.38 0.56
C LEU A 33 7.21 -3.35 -0.41
N LYS A 34 7.51 -4.56 0.04
CA LYS A 34 8.12 -5.60 -0.79
C LYS A 34 7.10 -6.31 -1.68
N ASN A 35 5.98 -6.75 -1.09
CA ASN A 35 5.09 -7.74 -1.71
C ASN A 35 3.77 -7.19 -2.27
N GLN A 36 3.36 -5.97 -1.93
CA GLN A 36 2.06 -5.41 -2.36
C GLN A 36 2.19 -4.39 -3.52
N GLY A 37 3.22 -4.53 -4.35
CA GLY A 37 3.35 -3.77 -5.60
C GLY A 37 4.14 -2.46 -5.52
N TYR A 38 4.79 -2.16 -4.39
CA TYR A 38 5.71 -1.01 -4.28
C TYR A 38 7.15 -1.35 -4.69
N HIS A 39 7.50 -2.64 -4.75
CA HIS A 39 8.79 -3.13 -5.26
C HIS A 39 10.02 -2.49 -4.60
N LEU A 40 9.99 -2.30 -3.28
CA LEU A 40 11.09 -1.67 -2.52
C LEU A 40 12.45 -2.37 -2.72
N GLU A 41 12.47 -3.67 -3.03
CA GLU A 41 13.72 -4.40 -3.29
C GLU A 41 14.34 -4.08 -4.65
N HIS A 42 13.60 -3.43 -5.55
CA HIS A 42 14.09 -3.10 -6.88
C HIS A 42 14.81 -1.73 -6.89
N ASN A 43 16.08 -1.75 -7.27
CA ASN A 43 16.88 -0.54 -7.40
C ASN A 43 16.70 0.10 -8.79
N TYR A 44 15.72 1.00 -8.91
CA TYR A 44 15.39 1.71 -10.17
C TYR A 44 16.44 2.74 -10.66
N GLY A 45 17.56 2.91 -9.95
CA GLY A 45 18.54 3.98 -10.20
C GLY A 45 19.95 3.52 -10.52
N LEU A 46 20.13 2.31 -11.10
CA LEU A 46 21.45 1.77 -11.40
C LEU A 46 22.30 2.75 -12.25
N GLY A 47 23.53 3.02 -11.81
CA GLY A 47 24.52 3.80 -12.57
C GLY A 47 24.37 5.32 -12.54
N LYS A 48 23.36 5.90 -11.86
CA LYS A 48 23.20 7.37 -11.72
C LYS A 48 23.23 7.81 -10.26
N LYS A 49 24.07 8.81 -9.96
CA LYS A 49 24.20 9.39 -8.62
C LYS A 49 22.84 9.95 -8.15
N HIS A 50 22.41 9.58 -6.94
CA HIS A 50 21.14 9.97 -6.30
C HIS A 50 19.83 9.43 -6.90
N LEU A 51 19.83 8.84 -8.10
CA LEU A 51 18.57 8.41 -8.74
C LEU A 51 17.85 7.29 -7.98
N SER A 52 18.59 6.30 -7.44
CA SER A 52 18.01 5.23 -6.62
C SER A 52 17.33 5.80 -5.37
N ALA A 53 17.98 6.77 -4.70
CA ALA A 53 17.42 7.44 -3.55
C ALA A 53 16.12 8.18 -3.92
N VAL A 54 16.09 8.95 -5.01
CA VAL A 54 14.88 9.66 -5.43
C VAL A 54 13.71 8.71 -5.67
N PHE A 55 13.92 7.58 -6.35
CA PHE A 55 12.87 6.58 -6.56
C PHE A 55 12.38 5.95 -5.25
N ALA A 56 13.28 5.66 -4.31
CA ALA A 56 12.88 5.19 -2.98
C ALA A 56 12.01 6.21 -2.24
N HIS A 57 12.33 7.51 -2.31
CA HIS A 57 11.52 8.57 -1.71
C HIS A 57 10.14 8.69 -2.37
N LEU A 58 10.07 8.64 -3.71
CA LEU A 58 8.80 8.67 -4.44
C LEU A 58 7.92 7.45 -4.12
N MET A 59 8.52 6.27 -3.98
CA MET A 59 7.81 5.07 -3.55
C MET A 59 7.26 5.21 -2.13
N LEU A 60 8.05 5.72 -1.18
CA LEU A 60 7.59 5.99 0.19
C LEU A 60 6.50 7.07 0.24
N LEU A 61 6.59 8.09 -0.62
CA LEU A 61 5.56 9.12 -0.75
C LEU A 61 4.25 8.54 -1.28
N ALA A 62 4.30 7.70 -2.32
CA ALA A 62 3.13 7.00 -2.84
C ALA A 62 2.49 6.12 -1.76
N PHE A 63 3.29 5.36 -1.02
CA PHE A 63 2.82 4.56 0.11
C PHE A 63 2.14 5.42 1.18
N LEU A 64 2.73 6.56 1.55
CA LEU A 64 2.12 7.48 2.52
C LEU A 64 0.76 8.00 2.04
N ILE A 65 0.66 8.42 0.77
CA ILE A 65 -0.60 8.90 0.18
C ILE A 65 -1.67 7.80 0.24
N ASP A 66 -1.31 6.57 -0.11
CA ASP A 66 -2.23 5.43 -0.05
C ASP A 66 -2.71 5.16 1.38
N GLN A 67 -1.83 5.25 2.38
CA GLN A 67 -2.21 5.07 3.79
C GLN A 67 -3.14 6.19 4.26
N VAL A 68 -2.86 7.45 3.89
CA VAL A 68 -3.75 8.59 4.20
C VAL A 68 -5.11 8.40 3.55
N GLN A 69 -5.16 7.98 2.29
CA GLN A 69 -6.41 7.73 1.59
C GLN A 69 -7.24 6.62 2.25
N GLN A 70 -6.59 5.53 2.69
CA GLN A 70 -7.25 4.45 3.44
C GLN A 70 -7.84 4.94 4.77
N MET A 71 -7.16 5.84 5.48
CA MET A 71 -7.62 6.34 6.78
C MET A 71 -8.71 7.42 6.64
N CYS A 72 -8.60 8.30 5.65
CA CYS A 72 -9.43 9.49 5.56
C CYS A 72 -10.62 9.37 4.61
N CYS A 73 -10.68 8.37 3.73
CA CYS A 73 -11.73 8.25 2.72
C CYS A 73 -12.73 7.14 3.07
N PRO A 74 -13.96 7.47 3.54
CA PRO A 74 -14.98 6.46 3.86
C PRO A 74 -15.38 5.62 2.65
N LEU A 75 -15.43 6.23 1.46
CA LEU A 75 -15.77 5.51 0.24
C LEU A 75 -14.69 4.49 -0.15
N PHE A 76 -13.42 4.81 0.08
CA PHE A 76 -12.33 3.85 -0.13
C PHE A 76 -12.39 2.71 0.89
N GLN A 77 -12.72 3.01 2.15
CA GLN A 77 -12.94 1.99 3.19
C GLN A 77 -14.12 1.07 2.83
N ALA A 78 -15.25 1.63 2.38
CA ALA A 78 -16.40 0.85 1.91
C ALA A 78 -16.05 -0.02 0.70
N ALA A 79 -15.25 0.49 -0.25
CA ALA A 79 -14.77 -0.29 -1.38
C ALA A 79 -13.85 -1.43 -0.94
N GLY A 80 -13.00 -1.20 0.06
CA GLY A 80 -12.13 -2.20 0.66
C GLY A 80 -12.88 -3.29 1.42
N GLN A 81 -14.00 -2.98 2.08
CA GLN A 81 -14.83 -3.99 2.75
C GLN A 81 -15.54 -4.94 1.78
N ASN A 82 -15.85 -4.47 0.56
CA ASN A 82 -16.49 -5.27 -0.49
C ASN A 82 -15.50 -6.19 -1.24
N ILE A 83 -14.20 -6.06 -1.01
CA ILE A 83 -13.15 -6.75 -1.78
C ILE A 83 -12.19 -7.51 -0.85
N GLU A 84 -11.91 -8.76 -1.20
CA GLU A 84 -11.11 -9.67 -0.37
C GLU A 84 -9.64 -9.24 -0.22
N THR A 85 -9.03 -8.64 -1.25
CA THR A 85 -7.60 -8.27 -1.23
C THR A 85 -7.35 -6.87 -1.77
N ARG A 86 -6.40 -6.14 -1.16
CA ARG A 86 -6.01 -4.81 -1.65
C ARG A 86 -5.53 -4.83 -3.10
N ARG A 87 -4.80 -5.86 -3.49
CA ARG A 87 -4.33 -6.04 -4.87
C ARG A 87 -5.50 -6.05 -5.85
N TYR A 88 -6.55 -6.80 -5.54
CA TYR A 88 -7.76 -6.85 -6.36
C TYR A 88 -8.49 -5.50 -6.42
N LEU A 89 -8.57 -4.76 -5.31
CA LEU A 89 -9.13 -3.40 -5.31
C LEU A 89 -8.38 -2.49 -6.28
N TRP A 90 -7.05 -2.51 -6.27
CA TRP A 90 -6.24 -1.73 -7.21
C TRP A 90 -6.42 -2.18 -8.66
N GLU A 91 -6.52 -3.48 -8.91
CA GLU A 91 -6.82 -4.02 -10.23
C GLU A 91 -8.19 -3.57 -10.74
N ARG A 92 -9.22 -3.54 -9.88
CA ARG A 92 -10.56 -3.03 -10.23
C ARG A 92 -10.56 -1.54 -10.52
N ILE A 93 -9.89 -0.73 -9.69
CA ILE A 93 -9.75 0.72 -9.92
C ILE A 93 -9.08 0.97 -11.27
N ARG A 94 -7.98 0.26 -11.57
CA ARG A 94 -7.29 0.36 -12.87
C ARG A 94 -8.17 -0.09 -14.03
N GLY A 95 -8.93 -1.18 -13.88
CA GLY A 95 -9.87 -1.63 -14.89
C GLY A 95 -10.89 -0.55 -15.24
N TYR A 96 -11.54 0.04 -14.23
CA TYR A 96 -12.48 1.15 -14.46
C TYR A 96 -11.84 2.38 -15.11
N PHE A 97 -10.61 2.71 -14.72
CA PHE A 97 -9.87 3.82 -15.29
C PHE A 97 -9.49 3.59 -16.76
N ASN A 98 -9.13 2.36 -17.12
CA ASN A 98 -8.71 2.00 -18.49
C ASN A 98 -9.90 1.78 -19.42
N ASP A 99 -10.96 1.15 -18.93
CA ASP A 99 -12.08 0.68 -19.75
C ASP A 99 -13.21 1.72 -19.89
N TYR A 100 -13.25 2.74 -19.01
CA TYR A 100 -14.32 3.73 -18.96
C TYR A 100 -13.79 5.15 -18.82
N LEU A 101 -14.46 6.11 -19.47
CA LEU A 101 -14.24 7.54 -19.22
C LEU A 101 -14.96 7.96 -17.93
N ALA A 102 -14.32 7.69 -16.78
CA ALA A 102 -14.84 8.12 -15.49
C ALA A 102 -14.47 9.60 -15.21
N PRO A 103 -15.43 10.49 -14.92
CA PRO A 103 -15.18 11.90 -14.65
C PRO A 103 -14.45 12.14 -13.32
N SER A 104 -14.49 11.16 -12.40
CA SER A 104 -13.82 11.26 -11.10
C SER A 104 -13.46 9.89 -10.55
N ARG A 105 -12.45 9.86 -9.67
CA ARG A 105 -12.08 8.67 -8.89
C ARG A 105 -13.21 8.25 -7.93
N GLU A 106 -14.02 9.19 -7.50
CA GLU A 106 -15.20 8.94 -6.66
C GLU A 106 -16.21 8.06 -7.40
N LEU A 107 -16.51 8.34 -8.67
CA LEU A 107 -17.40 7.51 -9.46
C LEU A 107 -16.85 6.07 -9.60
N ILE A 108 -15.54 5.93 -9.83
CA ILE A 108 -14.90 4.61 -9.90
C ILE A 108 -15.12 3.82 -8.61
N LEU A 109 -14.93 4.45 -7.44
CA LEU A 109 -15.16 3.79 -6.17
C LEU A 109 -16.63 3.45 -5.94
N HIS A 110 -17.57 4.32 -6.31
CA HIS A 110 -19.01 4.01 -6.24
C HIS A 110 -19.39 2.82 -7.12
N CYS A 111 -18.82 2.74 -8.33
CA CYS A 111 -18.98 1.60 -9.22
C CYS A 111 -18.46 0.30 -8.60
N ILE A 112 -17.38 0.37 -7.81
CA ILE A 112 -16.83 -0.78 -7.09
C ILE A 112 -17.73 -1.18 -5.92
N VAL A 113 -18.19 -0.22 -5.11
CA VAL A 113 -19.02 -0.46 -3.92
C VAL A 113 -20.41 -0.97 -4.28
N ASN A 114 -21.08 -0.32 -5.23
CA ASN A 114 -22.46 -0.61 -5.59
C ASN A 114 -22.58 -1.67 -6.71
N GLY A 115 -21.46 -2.00 -7.36
CA GLY A 115 -21.46 -2.77 -8.59
C GLY A 115 -21.93 -1.96 -9.80
N VAL A 116 -21.54 -2.42 -10.99
CA VAL A 116 -22.00 -1.84 -12.27
C VAL A 116 -22.61 -2.95 -13.10
N ARG A 117 -23.72 -2.64 -13.76
CA ARG A 117 -24.34 -3.56 -14.72
C ARG A 117 -23.38 -3.78 -15.88
N LYS A 118 -22.91 -5.02 -16.06
CA LYS A 118 -22.05 -5.40 -17.18
C LYS A 118 -22.87 -5.34 -18.47
N PRO A 119 -22.48 -4.55 -19.49
CA PRO A 119 -23.14 -4.60 -20.78
C PRO A 119 -22.91 -5.98 -21.42
N LYS A 120 -23.92 -6.50 -22.12
CA LYS A 120 -23.76 -7.72 -22.90
C LYS A 120 -22.85 -7.39 -24.09
N LEU A 121 -21.74 -8.10 -24.22
CA LEU A 121 -20.88 -7.98 -25.39
C LEU A 121 -21.56 -8.71 -26.55
N GLU A 122 -22.12 -7.94 -27.46
CA GLU A 122 -22.62 -8.46 -28.73
C GLU A 122 -21.48 -8.39 -29.74
N PHE A 123 -21.01 -9.57 -30.14
CA PHE A 123 -19.94 -9.69 -31.12
C PHE A 123 -20.53 -9.53 -32.52
N GLN A 124 -20.15 -8.47 -33.23
CA GLN A 124 -20.47 -8.32 -34.65
C GLN A 124 -19.31 -8.86 -35.48
N TRP A 125 -19.48 -10.06 -36.03
CA TRP A 125 -18.64 -10.53 -37.13
C TRP A 125 -18.90 -9.61 -38.34
N LYS A 126 -17.94 -8.77 -38.70
CA LYS A 126 -17.89 -8.13 -40.02
C LYS A 126 -16.83 -8.81 -40.85
#